data_AF-A0A7C2MTV2-F1
#
_entry.id   AF-A0A7C2MTV2-F1
#
_cell.length_a   1.000
_cell.length_b   1.000
_cell.length_c   1.000
_cell.angle_alpha   90.00
_cell.angle_beta   90.00
_cell.angle_gamma   90.00
#
_symmetry.space_group_name_H-M   'P 1'
#
loop_
_entity.id
_entity.type
_entity.pdbx_description
1 polymer ?
#
loop_
_entity_poly.entity_id
_entity_poly.type
_entity_poly.pdbx_seq_one_letter_code
_entity_poly.pdbx_strand_id
1 'polypeptide(L)'
;MRVIQFVWLWWYQRHLSLPARVMQNAKATRRVVQRVGQPVDFLALQRAYPTRYPHLLASSAHGTAQGRYDILLAFPQSRLSFDGQHCTQDGQPIAGNFLQALDACWQAERTPELGAEETAGLPFHGGWFFYLGYELAHTLEPTVQVRQKDSTRALPIAYAERCPAALIFDHL
;
A
#
# COMPACT_ATOMS: atom_id res chain seq x y z
N MET A 1 20.19 -10.04 19.39
CA MET A 1 19.18 -9.16 20.04
C MET A 1 18.42 -8.52 18.87
N ARG A 2 17.22 -9.03 18.57
CA ARG A 2 16.52 -8.82 17.28
C ARG A 2 15.73 -7.51 17.30
N VAL A 3 15.87 -6.68 16.28
CA VAL A 3 15.41 -5.29 16.28
C VAL A 3 14.33 -5.09 15.21
N ILE A 4 13.14 -4.63 15.62
CA ILE A 4 11.99 -4.37 14.76
C ILE A 4 11.86 -2.85 14.53
N GLN A 5 11.64 -2.40 13.29
CA GLN A 5 11.55 -0.99 12.92
C GLN A 5 10.13 -0.64 12.43
N PHE A 6 9.57 0.45 12.94
CA PHE A 6 8.22 0.91 12.59
C PHE A 6 8.35 2.12 11.67
N VAL A 7 7.47 2.21 10.68
CA VAL A 7 7.29 3.44 9.89
C VAL A 7 5.89 3.96 10.12
N TRP A 8 5.80 5.11 10.78
CA TRP A 8 4.56 5.88 10.92
C TRP A 8 4.59 7.04 9.93
N LEU A 9 3.57 7.10 9.08
CA LEU A 9 3.31 8.26 8.22
C LEU A 9 1.88 8.72 8.47
N TRP A 10 1.74 9.97 8.87
CA TRP A 10 0.46 10.59 9.19
C TRP A 10 0.16 11.72 8.21
N TRP A 11 -1.02 11.67 7.58
CA TRP A 11 -1.82 12.87 7.29
C TRP A 11 -3.28 12.51 6.95
N TYR A 12 -4.25 13.08 7.69
CA TYR A 12 -5.65 13.24 7.26
C TYR A 12 -6.25 14.46 7.96
N GLN A 13 -6.57 15.52 7.21
CA GLN A 13 -7.39 16.65 7.67
C GLN A 13 -8.66 16.74 6.81
N ARG A 14 -9.79 16.28 7.35
CA ARG A 14 -11.11 16.79 6.97
C ARG A 14 -11.88 17.10 8.25
N HIS A 15 -12.28 18.38 8.36
CA HIS A 15 -13.10 19.02 9.39
C HIS A 15 -12.39 19.63 10.61
N LEU A 16 -11.82 20.83 10.41
CA LEU A 16 -11.91 21.95 11.34
C LEU A 16 -11.61 23.26 10.58
N SER A 17 -12.58 24.17 10.58
CA SER A 17 -12.53 25.48 9.93
C SER A 17 -11.53 26.39 10.65
N LEU A 18 -10.41 26.69 9.99
CA LEU A 18 -9.46 27.72 10.40
C LEU A 18 -9.03 28.59 9.20
N PRO A 19 -8.71 29.88 9.43
CA PRO A 19 -8.70 30.92 8.39
C PRO A 19 -7.59 30.74 7.34
N ALA A 20 -7.91 31.19 6.11
CA ALA A 20 -7.23 30.97 4.84
C ALA A 20 -5.77 31.48 4.71
N ARG A 21 -5.11 31.91 5.79
CA ARG A 21 -3.74 32.46 5.76
C ARG A 21 -2.64 31.45 6.11
N VAL A 22 -3.00 30.20 6.44
CA VAL A 22 -2.06 29.10 6.76
C VAL A 22 -1.75 28.21 5.54
N MET A 23 -2.37 28.46 4.38
CA MET A 23 -2.28 27.59 3.19
C MET A 23 -0.98 27.67 2.37
N GLN A 24 0.10 28.30 2.86
CA GLN A 24 1.32 28.50 2.06
C GLN A 24 2.54 27.64 2.44
N ASN A 25 2.45 26.69 3.38
CA ASN A 25 3.60 25.82 3.72
C ASN A 25 3.19 24.36 4.08
N ALA A 26 2.40 23.70 3.24
CA ALA A 26 1.88 22.35 3.49
C ALA A 26 2.71 21.20 2.87
N LYS A 27 4.03 21.35 2.67
CA LYS A 27 4.82 20.42 1.83
C LYS A 27 6.05 19.78 2.47
N ALA A 28 6.05 19.59 3.79
CA ALA A 28 7.03 18.73 4.45
C ALA A 28 6.32 17.68 5.31
N THR A 29 5.92 16.58 4.69
CA THR A 29 5.38 15.42 5.41
C THR A 29 6.54 14.74 6.14
N ARG A 30 6.71 15.05 7.43
CA ARG A 30 7.78 14.46 8.23
C ARG A 30 7.52 12.96 8.40
N ARG A 31 8.39 12.13 7.82
CA ARG A 31 8.39 10.68 8.00
C ARG A 31 8.88 10.37 9.42
N VAL A 32 8.21 9.46 10.12
CA VAL A 32 8.59 9.06 11.48
C VAL A 32 8.93 7.58 11.49
N VAL A 33 10.16 7.26 11.88
CA VAL A 33 10.61 5.88 12.11
C VAL A 33 10.79 5.71 13.60
N GLN A 34 10.10 4.74 14.19
CA GLN A 34 10.17 4.45 15.61
C GLN A 34 10.47 2.97 15.84
N ARG A 35 11.31 2.63 16.82
CA ARG A 35 11.49 1.25 17.24
C ARG A 35 10.44 0.89 18.29
N VAL A 36 9.90 -0.32 18.24
CA VAL A 36 9.09 -0.84 19.36
C VAL A 36 9.94 -1.78 20.19
N GLY A 37 9.84 -1.59 21.50
CA GLY A 37 10.66 -2.28 22.49
C GLY A 37 10.27 -3.74 22.72
N GLN A 38 9.25 -4.26 22.06
CA GLN A 38 8.80 -5.64 22.20
C GLN A 38 8.53 -6.29 20.83
N PRO A 39 8.75 -7.61 20.71
CA PRO A 39 8.31 -8.37 19.55
C PRO A 39 6.81 -8.21 19.31
N VAL A 40 6.42 -8.06 18.05
CA VAL A 40 5.02 -8.03 17.63
C VAL A 40 4.77 -9.19 16.68
N ASP A 41 3.79 -10.01 17.01
CA ASP A 41 3.30 -11.04 16.09
C ASP A 41 2.39 -10.38 15.05
N PHE A 42 2.89 -10.24 13.82
CA PHE A 42 2.19 -9.57 12.73
C PHE A 42 0.93 -10.33 12.32
N LEU A 43 0.96 -11.66 12.33
CA LEU A 43 -0.19 -12.47 11.95
C LEU A 43 -1.29 -12.37 13.00
N ALA A 44 -0.95 -12.43 14.28
CA ALA A 44 -1.92 -12.22 15.36
C ALA A 44 -2.53 -10.82 15.29
N LEU A 45 -1.72 -9.79 15.01
CA LEU A 45 -2.18 -8.41 14.90
C LEU A 45 -3.13 -8.20 13.70
N GLN A 46 -2.78 -8.74 12.53
CA GLN A 46 -3.63 -8.71 11.34
C GLN A 46 -4.97 -9.41 11.61
N ARG A 47 -4.94 -10.59 12.24
CA ARG A 47 -6.17 -11.33 12.59
C ARG A 47 -7.06 -10.57 13.56
N ALA A 48 -6.47 -9.86 14.52
CA ALA A 48 -7.22 -9.07 15.49
C ALA A 48 -7.82 -7.79 14.90
N TYR A 49 -7.12 -7.14 13.95
CA TYR A 49 -7.54 -5.86 13.37
C TYR A 49 -7.33 -5.81 11.84
N PRO A 50 -8.02 -6.67 11.06
CA PRO A 50 -7.75 -6.84 9.63
C PRO A 50 -8.06 -5.60 8.79
N THR A 51 -9.03 -4.78 9.20
CA THR A 51 -9.32 -3.49 8.55
C THR A 51 -8.22 -2.45 8.77
N ARG A 52 -7.47 -2.55 9.86
CA ARG A 52 -6.37 -1.63 10.18
C ARG A 52 -5.04 -2.12 9.63
N TYR A 53 -4.85 -3.43 9.53
CA TYR A 53 -3.63 -4.06 9.05
C TYR A 53 -3.95 -5.06 7.92
N PRO A 54 -4.27 -4.59 6.71
CA PRO A 54 -4.89 -5.43 5.69
C PRO A 54 -3.95 -6.42 5.02
N HIS A 55 -2.66 -6.07 4.85
CA HIS A 55 -1.73 -6.83 4.01
C HIS A 55 -0.44 -7.18 4.76
N LEU A 56 -0.15 -8.48 4.85
CA LEU A 56 1.10 -9.01 5.37
C LEU A 56 1.93 -9.60 4.23
N LEU A 57 3.13 -9.07 4.04
CA LEU A 57 4.16 -9.60 3.16
C LEU A 57 5.23 -10.26 4.04
N ALA A 58 5.21 -11.58 4.12
CA ALA A 58 6.16 -12.34 4.93
C ALA A 58 7.17 -13.09 4.05
N SER A 59 8.44 -13.00 4.40
CA SER A 59 9.54 -13.66 3.71
C SER A 59 9.76 -15.06 4.28
N SER A 60 9.73 -16.10 3.44
CA SER A 60 10.07 -17.47 3.86
C SER A 60 11.57 -17.81 3.74
N ALA A 61 12.28 -17.08 2.86
CA ALA A 61 13.69 -17.31 2.53
C ALA A 61 14.64 -16.53 3.47
N HIS A 62 14.85 -17.07 4.67
CA HIS A 62 15.79 -16.49 5.63
C HIS A 62 17.24 -16.58 5.11
N GLY A 63 18.01 -15.50 5.27
CA GLY A 63 19.45 -15.48 4.93
C GLY A 63 19.83 -14.92 3.56
N THR A 64 18.87 -14.37 2.79
CA THR A 64 19.14 -13.62 1.55
C THR A 64 18.70 -12.17 1.66
N ALA A 65 19.31 -11.28 0.88
CA ALA A 65 18.91 -9.87 0.83
C ALA A 65 17.43 -9.67 0.45
N GLN A 66 16.86 -10.59 -0.34
CA GLN A 66 15.46 -10.55 -0.76
C GLN A 66 14.46 -11.01 0.31
N GLY A 67 14.91 -11.73 1.34
CA GLY A 67 14.07 -12.23 2.43
C GLY A 67 14.32 -11.56 3.78
N ARG A 68 14.96 -10.38 3.78
CA ARG A 68 15.38 -9.68 5.01
C ARG A 68 14.21 -9.15 5.83
N TYR A 69 13.10 -8.80 5.20
CA TYR A 69 12.01 -8.09 5.87
C TYR A 69 10.68 -8.80 5.77
N ASP A 70 9.91 -8.73 6.86
CA ASP A 70 8.46 -8.89 6.82
C ASP A 70 7.82 -7.51 6.95
N ILE A 71 6.75 -7.25 6.19
CA ILE A 71 6.08 -5.96 6.13
C ILE A 71 4.57 -6.15 6.35
N LEU A 72 4.05 -5.58 7.43
CA LEU A 72 2.61 -5.49 7.69
C LEU A 72 2.13 -4.06 7.44
N LEU A 73 1.37 -3.86 6.36
CA LEU A 73 0.87 -2.55 5.97
C LEU A 73 -0.25 -2.11 6.91
N ALA A 74 -0.36 -0.80 7.14
CA ALA A 74 -1.25 -0.25 8.15
C ALA A 74 -1.99 1.01 7.68
N PHE A 75 -3.20 1.18 8.22
CA PHE A 75 -4.10 2.32 8.04
C PHE A 75 -4.50 2.56 6.58
N PRO A 76 -5.13 1.58 5.91
CA PRO A 76 -5.55 1.75 4.54
C PRO A 76 -6.44 2.99 4.35
N GLN A 77 -6.28 3.65 3.20
CA GLN A 77 -7.00 4.86 2.84
C GLN A 77 -7.94 4.60 1.68
N SER A 78 -7.48 4.78 0.44
CA SER A 78 -8.24 4.57 -0.78
C SER A 78 -7.92 3.22 -1.42
N ARG A 79 -8.91 2.67 -2.13
CA ARG A 79 -8.82 1.38 -2.81
C ARG A 79 -9.30 1.49 -4.24
N LEU A 80 -8.55 0.89 -5.17
CA LEU A 80 -8.97 0.65 -6.53
C LEU A 80 -9.18 -0.85 -6.73
N SER A 81 -10.23 -1.23 -7.45
CA SER A 81 -10.49 -2.62 -7.79
C SER A 81 -11.02 -2.74 -9.20
N PHE A 82 -10.54 -3.75 -9.92
CA PHE A 82 -10.96 -4.08 -11.28
C PHE A 82 -11.38 -5.53 -11.35
N ASP A 83 -12.59 -5.78 -11.83
CA ASP A 83 -13.13 -7.13 -11.98
C ASP A 83 -12.91 -7.72 -13.38
N GLY A 84 -12.32 -6.98 -14.33
CA GLY A 84 -12.23 -7.38 -15.74
C GLY A 84 -13.17 -6.62 -16.67
N GLN A 85 -14.17 -5.94 -16.11
CA GLN A 85 -15.13 -5.13 -16.86
C GLN A 85 -15.27 -3.74 -16.24
N HIS A 86 -15.43 -3.67 -14.92
CA HIS A 86 -15.67 -2.43 -14.19
C HIS A 86 -14.50 -2.13 -13.26
N CYS A 87 -14.12 -0.85 -13.24
CA CYS A 87 -13.22 -0.32 -12.24
C CYS A 87 -14.03 0.38 -11.16
N THR A 88 -13.63 0.20 -9.90
CA THR A 88 -14.23 0.87 -8.75
C THR A 88 -13.16 1.55 -7.92
N GLN A 89 -13.50 2.70 -7.35
CA GLN A 89 -12.73 3.35 -6.30
C GLN A 89 -13.57 3.39 -5.03
N ASP A 90 -13.05 2.81 -3.95
CA ASP A 90 -13.74 2.70 -2.66
C ASP A 90 -15.16 2.12 -2.77
N GLY A 91 -15.34 1.17 -3.69
CA GLY A 91 -16.60 0.50 -3.99
C GLY A 91 -17.55 1.28 -4.92
N GLN A 92 -17.18 2.49 -5.35
CA GLN A 92 -17.95 3.28 -6.31
C GLN A 92 -17.42 3.08 -7.73
N PRO A 93 -18.28 2.85 -8.74
CA PRO A 93 -17.85 2.76 -10.14
C PRO A 93 -17.14 4.04 -10.58
N ILE A 94 -16.03 3.88 -11.31
CA ILE A 94 -15.32 4.99 -11.94
C ILE A 94 -15.19 4.75 -13.44
N ALA A 95 -15.13 5.84 -14.21
CA ALA A 95 -14.86 5.78 -15.64
C ALA A 95 -13.36 5.56 -15.90
N GLY A 96 -13.04 4.92 -17.02
CA GLY A 96 -11.66 4.67 -17.45
C GLY A 96 -11.13 3.30 -17.05
N ASN A 97 -9.84 3.07 -17.31
CA ASN A 97 -9.20 1.80 -17.01
C ASN A 97 -8.46 1.82 -15.66
N PHE A 98 -8.24 0.64 -15.09
CA PHE A 98 -7.60 0.48 -13.77
C PHE A 98 -6.22 1.13 -13.68
N LEU A 99 -5.38 0.96 -14.71
CA LEU A 99 -4.00 1.46 -14.71
C LEU A 99 -3.94 2.98 -14.80
N GLN A 100 -4.81 3.61 -15.59
CA GLN A 100 -4.97 5.07 -15.66
C GLN A 100 -5.47 5.63 -14.34
N ALA A 101 -6.45 4.98 -13.70
CA ALA A 101 -6.93 5.39 -12.39
C ALA A 101 -5.82 5.27 -11.33
N LEU A 102 -5.04 4.19 -11.38
CA LEU A 102 -3.89 3.98 -10.51
C LEU A 102 -2.81 5.05 -10.73
N ASP A 103 -2.43 5.31 -11.98
CA ASP A 103 -1.47 6.35 -12.33
C ASP A 103 -1.94 7.72 -11.84
N ALA A 104 -3.22 8.06 -12.02
CA ALA A 104 -3.77 9.32 -11.54
C ALA A 104 -3.69 9.44 -10.01
N CYS A 105 -4.03 8.38 -9.27
CA CYS A 105 -3.91 8.36 -7.82
C CYS A 105 -2.45 8.49 -7.36
N TRP A 106 -1.54 7.77 -8.01
CA TRP A 106 -0.10 7.85 -7.70
C TRP A 106 0.47 9.24 -7.98
N GLN A 107 0.15 9.84 -9.12
CA GLN A 107 0.63 11.19 -9.48
C GLN A 107 0.14 12.25 -8.50
N ALA A 108 -1.12 12.15 -8.04
CA ALA A 108 -1.68 13.07 -7.07
C ALA A 108 -0.97 13.04 -5.71
N GLU A 109 -0.36 11.90 -5.37
CA GLU A 109 0.32 11.67 -4.10
C GLU A 109 1.85 11.58 -4.22
N ARG A 110 2.39 11.86 -5.41
CA ARG A 110 3.81 11.68 -5.71
C ARG A 110 4.67 12.53 -4.78
N THR A 111 5.59 11.89 -4.08
CA THR A 111 6.62 12.55 -3.28
C THR A 111 7.93 12.67 -4.06
N PRO A 112 8.82 13.61 -3.69
CA PRO A 112 10.21 13.58 -4.14
C PRO A 112 10.86 12.24 -3.81
N GLU A 113 11.89 11.88 -4.59
CA GLU A 113 12.74 10.74 -4.29
C GLU A 113 13.46 10.98 -2.96
N LEU A 114 13.54 9.94 -2.13
CA LEU A 114 14.08 10.02 -0.78
C LEU A 114 15.56 9.68 -0.78
N GLY A 115 16.36 10.46 -0.06
CA GLY A 115 17.75 10.12 0.23
C GLY A 115 17.87 8.94 1.21
N ALA A 116 19.06 8.35 1.27
CA ALA A 116 19.35 7.19 2.14
C ALA A 116 19.10 7.47 3.64
N GLU A 117 19.32 8.71 4.10
CA GLU A 117 19.04 9.09 5.49
C GLU A 117 17.53 9.13 5.77
N GLU A 118 16.73 9.62 4.82
CA GLU A 118 15.28 9.74 4.96
C GLU A 118 14.56 8.39 4.93
N THR A 119 15.13 7.41 4.22
CA THR A 119 14.60 6.04 4.18
C THR A 119 14.99 5.23 5.42
N ALA A 120 16.01 5.67 6.16
CA ALA A 120 16.63 4.91 7.25
C ALA A 120 16.99 3.47 6.87
N GLY A 121 17.25 3.22 5.57
CA GLY A 121 17.54 1.89 5.02
C GLY A 121 16.37 0.91 4.96
N LEU A 122 15.13 1.36 5.23
CA LEU A 122 13.94 0.52 5.21
C LEU A 122 13.43 0.30 3.77
N PRO A 123 12.72 -0.81 3.48
CA PRO A 123 12.25 -1.12 2.13
C PRO A 123 10.91 -0.43 1.77
N PHE A 124 10.19 0.10 2.76
CA PHE A 124 8.86 0.68 2.56
C PHE A 124 8.70 1.96 3.37
N HIS A 125 8.16 2.98 2.72
CA HIS A 125 8.00 4.32 3.29
C HIS A 125 6.58 4.84 3.04
N GLY A 126 5.57 3.99 3.11
CA GLY A 126 4.22 4.37 2.74
C GLY A 126 4.05 4.43 1.22
N GLY A 127 2.98 3.81 0.75
CA GLY A 127 2.71 3.71 -0.67
C GLY A 127 1.49 2.86 -0.91
N TRP A 128 1.57 1.99 -1.90
CA TRP A 128 0.47 1.20 -2.38
C TRP A 128 0.77 -0.28 -2.25
N PHE A 129 -0.21 -1.04 -1.79
CA PHE A 129 -0.25 -2.48 -2.00
C PHE A 129 -0.91 -2.77 -3.34
N PHE A 130 -0.42 -3.79 -4.04
CA PHE A 130 -0.99 -4.25 -5.30
C PHE A 130 -1.26 -5.75 -5.27
N TYR A 131 -2.39 -6.14 -5.81
CA TYR A 131 -2.62 -7.50 -6.30
C TYR A 131 -2.97 -7.38 -7.78
N LEU A 132 -2.16 -7.99 -8.63
CA LEU A 132 -2.32 -7.98 -10.08
C LEU A 132 -2.45 -9.43 -10.55
N GLY A 133 -3.69 -9.86 -10.77
CA GLY A 133 -4.01 -11.17 -11.32
C GLY A 133 -3.49 -11.30 -12.75
N TYR A 134 -3.19 -12.53 -13.15
CA TYR A 134 -2.64 -12.83 -14.47
C TYR A 134 -3.52 -12.28 -15.62
N GLU A 135 -4.84 -12.28 -15.42
CA GLU A 135 -5.84 -11.86 -16.39
C GLU A 135 -5.80 -10.34 -16.66
N LEU A 136 -5.11 -9.55 -15.82
CA LEU A 136 -4.84 -8.15 -16.15
C LEU A 136 -4.05 -8.03 -17.46
N ALA A 137 -3.25 -9.04 -17.82
CA ALA A 137 -2.51 -9.08 -19.09
C ALA A 137 -3.43 -8.93 -20.31
N HIS A 138 -4.69 -9.38 -20.25
CA HIS A 138 -5.65 -9.18 -21.34
C HIS A 138 -5.99 -7.70 -21.59
N THR A 139 -5.81 -6.83 -20.59
CA THR A 139 -5.99 -5.37 -20.74
C THR A 139 -4.76 -4.70 -21.34
N LEU A 140 -3.58 -5.31 -21.16
CA LEU A 140 -2.31 -4.78 -21.65
C LEU A 140 -2.02 -5.22 -23.09
N GLU A 141 -2.33 -6.48 -23.42
CA GLU A 141 -1.96 -7.12 -24.68
C GLU A 141 -3.21 -7.71 -25.36
N PRO A 142 -3.82 -7.01 -26.33
CA PRO A 142 -5.06 -7.44 -26.99
C PRO A 142 -4.98 -8.80 -27.70
N THR A 143 -3.77 -9.27 -28.00
CA THR A 143 -3.50 -10.54 -28.67
C THR A 143 -3.60 -11.74 -27.73
N VAL A 144 -3.56 -11.53 -26.41
CA VAL A 144 -3.70 -12.59 -25.41
C VAL A 144 -5.17 -13.00 -25.32
N GLN A 145 -5.49 -14.18 -25.84
CA GLN A 145 -6.85 -14.71 -25.85
C GLN A 145 -7.48 -14.72 -24.46
N VAL A 146 -8.65 -14.11 -24.32
CA VAL A 146 -9.44 -14.13 -23.09
C VAL A 146 -9.89 -15.55 -22.81
N ARG A 147 -9.34 -16.17 -21.78
CA ARG A 147 -9.97 -17.37 -21.20
C ARG A 147 -11.21 -16.89 -20.45
N GLN A 148 -12.36 -17.48 -20.75
CA GLN A 148 -13.63 -17.08 -20.12
C GLN A 148 -13.47 -17.01 -18.61
N LYS A 149 -13.90 -15.88 -18.03
CA LYS A 149 -13.85 -15.62 -16.61
C LYS A 149 -14.68 -16.68 -15.90
N ASP A 150 -14.04 -17.51 -15.09
CA ASP A 150 -14.77 -18.43 -14.23
C ASP A 150 -15.57 -17.57 -13.24
N SER A 151 -16.90 -17.57 -13.39
CA SER A 151 -17.84 -16.79 -12.59
C SER A 151 -17.80 -17.10 -11.08
N THR A 152 -17.01 -18.12 -10.68
CA THR A 152 -16.80 -18.52 -9.29
C THR A 152 -15.65 -17.77 -8.59
N ARG A 153 -14.93 -16.87 -9.28
CA ARG A 153 -13.73 -16.24 -8.69
C ARG A 153 -14.08 -15.20 -7.62
N ALA A 154 -13.60 -15.46 -6.40
CA ALA A 154 -13.83 -14.59 -5.23
C ALA A 154 -12.93 -13.33 -5.17
N LEU A 155 -11.89 -13.24 -6.01
CA LEU A 155 -10.93 -12.13 -6.01
C LEU A 155 -11.08 -11.24 -7.26
N PRO A 156 -10.81 -9.92 -7.15
CA PRO A 156 -10.75 -9.04 -8.30
C PRO A 156 -9.59 -9.43 -9.24
N ILE A 157 -9.60 -8.95 -10.49
CA ILE A 157 -8.48 -9.15 -11.42
C ILE A 157 -7.31 -8.23 -11.06
N ALA A 158 -7.59 -7.00 -10.65
CA ALA A 158 -6.57 -6.10 -10.13
C ALA A 158 -7.09 -5.33 -8.91
N TYR A 159 -6.19 -5.03 -7.99
CA TYR A 159 -6.47 -4.33 -6.76
C TYR A 159 -5.27 -3.47 -6.37
N ALA A 160 -5.55 -2.26 -5.93
CA ALA A 160 -4.56 -1.38 -5.34
C ALA A 160 -5.12 -0.75 -4.06
N GLU A 161 -4.33 -0.65 -3.00
CA GLU A 161 -4.76 -0.01 -1.76
C GLU A 161 -3.65 0.88 -1.20
N ARG A 162 -4.00 2.14 -0.96
CA ARG A 162 -3.10 3.13 -0.38
C ARG A 162 -2.92 2.86 1.11
N CYS A 163 -1.70 2.55 1.53
CA CYS A 163 -1.32 2.36 2.93
C CYS A 163 -0.19 3.32 3.32
N PRO A 164 -0.44 4.33 4.15
CA PRO A 164 0.56 5.32 4.53
C PRO A 164 1.63 4.70 5.42
N ALA A 165 1.34 3.72 6.27
CA ALA A 165 2.28 3.22 7.26
C ALA A 165 2.50 1.70 7.15
N ALA A 166 3.55 1.21 7.81
CA ALA A 166 3.77 -0.23 7.98
C ALA A 166 4.57 -0.55 9.25
N LEU A 167 4.39 -1.78 9.71
CA LEU A 167 5.28 -2.45 10.66
C LEU A 167 6.29 -3.26 9.86
N ILE A 168 7.58 -3.12 10.16
CA ILE A 168 8.64 -3.81 9.43
C ILE A 168 9.48 -4.62 10.42
N PHE A 169 9.50 -5.92 10.22
CA PHE A 169 10.39 -6.82 10.94
C PHE A 169 11.67 -7.00 10.13
N ASP A 170 12.82 -6.72 10.72
CA ASP A 170 14.13 -6.99 10.12
C ASP A 170 14.67 -8.31 10.70
N HIS A 171 14.99 -9.26 9.83
CA HIS A 171 15.48 -10.59 10.21
C HIS A 171 16.98 -10.60 10.58
N LEU A 172 17.71 -9.49 10.40
CA LEU A 172 19.15 -9.36 10.75
C LEU A 172 19.42 -8.99 12.23
#